data_AF-A0AAD8HHX2-F1
#
_entry.id   AF-A0AAD8HHX2-F1
#
_cell.length_a   1.000
_cell.length_b   1.000
_cell.length_c   1.000
_cell.angle_alpha   90.00
_cell.angle_beta   90.00
_cell.angle_gamma   90.00
#
_symmetry.space_group_name_H-M   'P 1'
#
loop_
_entity.id
_entity.type
_entity.pdbx_description
1 polymer ?
#
loop_
_entity_poly.entity_id
_entity_poly.type
_entity_poly.pdbx_seq_one_letter_code
_entity_poly.pdbx_strand_id
1 'polypeptide(L)'
;MGEKKELAPGYRFYPKDEELISWYLKPKVLGETLPVCNFIETVDLYTPKSTPWQLFDVDSWMDTNNKSGRFIYVFTRLSKLRTSDSNKVTSRDNTSKKAGCGTWGGKTNRKIMDREGNVIGERRLLGLQPFVT
;
A
#
# COMPACT_ATOMS: atom_id res chain seq x y z
N MET A 1 -4.84 21.90 -2.15
CA MET A 1 -4.87 21.26 -0.82
C MET A 1 -6.31 20.84 -0.58
N GLY A 2 -6.60 19.54 -0.48
CA GLY A 2 -7.98 19.06 -0.31
C GLY A 2 -8.45 19.27 1.12
N GLU A 3 -9.64 19.83 1.30
CA GLU A 3 -10.26 20.07 2.61
C GLU A 3 -10.37 18.75 3.40
N LYS A 4 -9.87 18.76 4.63
CA LYS A 4 -9.99 17.62 5.56
C LYS A 4 -11.38 17.67 6.18
N LYS A 5 -12.34 16.96 5.59
CA LYS A 5 -13.71 16.91 6.10
C LYS A 5 -13.75 16.16 7.44
N GLU A 6 -14.21 16.82 8.49
CA GLU A 6 -14.46 16.15 9.77
C GLU A 6 -15.61 15.16 9.63
N LEU A 7 -15.38 13.93 10.06
CA LEU A 7 -16.37 12.87 10.08
C LEU A 7 -17.02 12.85 11.46
N ALA A 8 -18.30 12.48 11.52
CA ALA A 8 -18.96 12.27 12.79
C ALA A 8 -18.23 11.18 13.62
N PRO A 9 -18.23 11.27 14.95
CA PRO A 9 -17.64 10.25 15.80
C PRO A 9 -18.12 8.83 15.44
N GLY A 10 -17.20 7.88 15.40
CA GLY A 10 -17.50 6.46 15.11
C GLY A 10 -17.36 6.05 13.64
N TYR A 11 -17.27 6.99 12.70
CA TYR A 11 -16.91 6.68 11.32
C TYR A 11 -15.45 6.20 11.25
N ARG A 12 -15.20 5.13 10.48
CA ARG A 12 -13.88 4.54 10.30
C ARG A 12 -13.64 4.24 8.82
N PHE A 13 -12.38 4.35 8.41
CA PHE A 13 -11.96 3.88 7.11
C PHE A 13 -11.79 2.35 7.15
N TYR A 14 -12.76 1.63 6.59
CA TYR A 14 -12.79 0.17 6.55
C TYR A 14 -13.25 -0.34 5.17
N PRO A 15 -12.47 -0.09 4.12
CA PRO A 15 -12.86 -0.41 2.76
C PRO A 15 -12.75 -1.91 2.47
N LYS A 16 -13.58 -2.39 1.53
CA LYS A 16 -13.44 -3.70 0.89
C LYS A 16 -12.28 -3.69 -0.12
N ASP A 17 -11.80 -4.88 -0.48
CA ASP A 17 -10.76 -5.05 -1.52
C ASP A 17 -11.15 -4.36 -2.84
N GLU A 18 -12.42 -4.48 -3.27
CA GLU A 18 -12.95 -3.83 -4.47
C GLU A 18 -12.93 -2.30 -4.36
N GLU A 19 -13.36 -1.76 -3.22
CA GLU A 19 -13.42 -0.31 -2.97
C GLU A 19 -12.01 0.30 -3.00
N LEU A 20 -11.02 -0.38 -2.41
CA LEU A 20 -9.60 0.02 -2.49
C LEU A 20 -9.10 0.14 -3.94
N ILE A 21 -9.53 -0.75 -4.83
CA ILE A 21 -9.12 -0.70 -6.23
C ILE A 21 -9.90 0.37 -6.98
N SER A 22 -11.22 0.28 -6.99
CA SER A 22 -12.08 1.07 -7.87
C SER A 22 -12.18 2.53 -7.46
N TRP A 23 -12.10 2.84 -6.16
CA TRP A 23 -12.32 4.20 -5.65
C TRP A 23 -11.03 4.91 -5.24
N TYR A 24 -9.95 4.17 -5.02
CA TYR A 24 -8.69 4.75 -4.53
C TYR A 24 -7.52 4.49 -5.49
N LEU A 25 -7.16 3.23 -5.75
CA LEU A 25 -5.97 2.93 -6.54
C LEU A 25 -6.11 3.28 -8.02
N LYS A 26 -7.21 2.87 -8.66
CA LYS A 26 -7.43 3.13 -10.09
C LYS A 26 -7.51 4.64 -10.37
N PRO A 27 -8.33 5.44 -9.66
CA PRO A 27 -8.32 6.90 -9.81
C PRO A 27 -6.94 7.53 -9.54
N LYS A 28 -6.21 7.07 -8.51
CA LYS A 28 -4.84 7.57 -8.21
C LYS A 28 -3.88 7.36 -9.37
N VAL A 29 -3.94 6.20 -10.03
CA VAL A 29 -3.09 5.86 -11.18
C VAL A 29 -3.49 6.66 -12.42
N LEU A 30 -4.79 6.91 -12.62
CA LEU A 30 -5.32 7.71 -13.74
C LEU A 30 -5.15 9.21 -13.54
N GLY A 31 -4.69 9.67 -12.36
CA GLY A 31 -4.58 11.09 -12.04
C GLY A 31 -5.92 11.76 -11.75
N GLU A 32 -6.94 10.97 -11.46
CA GLU A 32 -8.28 11.43 -11.13
C GLU A 32 -8.36 11.90 -9.67
N THR A 33 -9.44 12.64 -9.36
CA THR A 33 -9.68 13.13 -8.00
C THR A 33 -10.10 11.97 -7.10
N LEU A 34 -9.43 11.83 -5.95
CA LEU A 34 -9.78 10.83 -4.94
C LEU A 34 -11.00 11.26 -4.12
N PRO A 35 -11.73 10.33 -3.49
CA PRO A 35 -12.80 10.66 -2.55
C PRO A 35 -12.31 11.66 -1.48
N VAL A 36 -13.20 12.58 -1.10
CA VAL A 36 -12.93 13.79 -0.27
C VAL A 36 -12.18 13.53 1.04
N CYS A 37 -12.16 12.29 1.52
CA CYS A 37 -11.42 11.92 2.72
C CYS A 37 -10.03 11.41 2.34
N ASN A 38 -8.99 12.22 2.60
CA ASN A 38 -7.57 11.87 2.42
C ASN A 38 -7.13 10.79 3.44
N PHE A 39 -7.68 9.58 3.35
CA PHE A 39 -7.37 8.46 4.25
C PHE A 39 -6.06 7.73 3.91
N ILE A 40 -5.51 7.95 2.71
CA ILE A 40 -4.37 7.20 2.18
C ILE A 40 -3.31 8.20 1.70
N GLU A 41 -2.16 8.22 2.36
CA GLU A 41 -1.02 9.02 1.92
C GLU A 41 -0.09 8.25 0.99
N THR A 42 0.83 8.97 0.35
CA THR A 42 1.88 8.37 -0.50
C THR A 42 3.16 8.25 0.30
N VAL A 43 3.65 7.02 0.49
CA VAL A 43 4.87 6.68 1.23
C VAL A 43 5.74 5.80 0.37
N ASP A 44 7.05 6.02 0.37
CA ASP A 44 8.00 5.13 -0.30
C ASP A 44 8.40 3.97 0.64
N LEU A 45 7.75 2.81 0.46
CA LEU A 45 7.96 1.65 1.32
C LEU A 45 9.27 0.89 1.04
N TYR A 46 9.80 1.00 -0.18
CA TYR A 46 10.87 0.11 -0.65
C TYR A 46 12.22 0.81 -0.69
N THR A 47 12.54 1.57 0.35
CA THR A 47 13.84 2.25 0.50
C THR A 47 14.71 1.63 1.60
N PRO A 48 16.04 1.79 1.54
CA PRO A 48 16.95 1.38 2.61
C PRO A 48 16.74 2.10 3.96
N LYS A 49 15.94 3.18 4.00
CA LYS A 49 15.62 3.92 5.22
C LYS A 49 14.21 3.66 5.73
N SER A 50 13.42 2.89 4.97
CA SER A 50 12.01 2.62 5.21
C SER A 50 11.82 1.41 6.13
N THR A 51 12.34 1.43 7.36
CA THR A 51 11.96 0.38 8.33
C THR A 51 10.49 0.58 8.71
N PRO A 52 9.66 -0.48 8.75
CA PRO A 52 8.20 -0.29 8.89
C PRO A 52 7.80 0.48 10.15
N TRP A 53 8.43 0.21 11.30
CA TRP A 53 8.15 0.93 12.55
C TRP A 53 8.60 2.39 12.55
N GLN A 54 9.62 2.76 11.76
CA GLN A 54 10.00 4.18 11.59
C GLN A 54 9.05 4.91 10.64
N LEU A 55 8.59 4.24 9.58
CA LEU A 55 7.64 4.84 8.63
C LEU A 55 6.26 5.06 9.22
N PHE A 56 5.87 4.19 10.16
CA PHE A 56 4.54 4.18 10.75
C PHE A 56 4.60 4.50 12.24
N ASP A 57 5.48 5.42 12.65
CA ASP A 57 5.56 5.87 14.04
C ASP A 57 4.16 6.24 14.54
N VAL A 58 3.68 5.39 15.43
CA VAL A 58 2.26 5.19 15.70
C VAL A 58 1.65 6.43 16.33
N ASP A 59 2.44 7.19 17.08
CA ASP A 59 1.99 8.38 17.79
C ASP A 59 1.63 9.53 16.85
N SER A 60 2.27 9.64 15.69
CA SER A 60 2.00 10.69 14.69
C SER A 60 0.79 10.36 13.80
N TRP A 61 0.54 9.07 13.54
CA TRP A 61 -0.48 8.63 12.59
C TRP A 61 -1.85 8.33 13.22
N MET A 62 -1.87 7.98 14.52
CA MET A 62 -3.08 7.63 15.26
C MET A 62 -4.05 8.81 15.45
N ASP A 63 -3.60 10.06 15.22
CA ASP A 63 -4.43 11.26 15.28
C ASP A 63 -5.35 11.46 14.05
N THR A 64 -5.24 10.61 13.03
CA THR A 64 -6.10 10.67 11.84
C THR A 64 -7.36 9.81 11.98
N ASN A 65 -8.24 10.12 12.95
CA ASN A 65 -9.60 9.54 13.10
C ASN A 65 -9.70 7.98 13.17
N ASN A 66 -8.59 7.26 13.14
CA ASN A 66 -8.52 5.79 13.20
C ASN A 66 -7.96 5.35 14.55
N LYS A 67 -8.63 5.75 15.64
CA LYS A 67 -8.31 5.33 17.02
C LYS A 67 -8.52 3.82 17.27
N SER A 68 -8.78 3.01 16.23
CA SER A 68 -8.86 1.55 16.36
C SER A 68 -7.51 0.85 16.13
N GLY A 69 -6.49 1.55 15.63
CA GLY A 69 -5.08 1.10 15.64
C GLY A 69 -4.74 -0.19 14.88
N ARG A 70 -5.63 -0.72 14.02
CA ARG A 70 -5.46 -2.08 13.47
C ARG A 70 -4.77 -2.13 12.11
N PHE A 71 -4.98 -1.15 11.24
CA PHE A 71 -4.42 -1.12 9.88
C PHE A 71 -4.14 0.32 9.41
N ILE A 72 -3.06 0.45 8.61
CA ILE A 72 -2.67 1.68 7.91
C ILE A 72 -2.71 1.40 6.40
N TYR A 73 -3.19 2.36 5.62
CA TYR A 73 -3.28 2.28 4.17
C TYR A 73 -2.38 3.35 3.55
N VAL A 74 -1.51 2.95 2.62
CA VAL A 74 -0.62 3.87 1.90
C VAL A 74 -0.54 3.51 0.41
N PHE A 75 -0.31 4.52 -0.41
CA PHE A 75 0.17 4.35 -1.77
C PHE A 75 1.70 4.27 -1.75
N THR A 76 2.27 3.24 -2.37
CA THR A 76 3.72 3.16 -2.62
C THR A 76 3.98 2.91 -4.08
N ARG A 77 5.11 3.42 -4.57
CA ARG A 77 5.62 2.99 -5.88
C ARG A 77 6.16 1.58 -5.74
N LEU A 78 5.89 0.73 -6.74
CA LEU A 78 6.50 -0.59 -6.84
C LEU A 78 7.81 -0.45 -7.64
N SER A 79 8.96 -0.60 -6.99
CA SER A 79 10.26 -0.45 -7.66
C SER A 79 10.66 -1.74 -8.39
N LYS A 80 10.73 -1.71 -9.72
CA LYS A 80 11.35 -2.80 -10.49
C LYS A 80 12.86 -2.79 -10.23
N LEU A 81 13.41 -3.93 -9.81
CA LEU A 81 14.85 -4.11 -9.72
C LEU A 81 15.39 -4.12 -11.15
N ARG A 82 16.18 -3.10 -11.51
CA ARG A 82 16.96 -3.14 -12.76
C ARG A 82 18.08 -4.13 -12.52
N THR A 83 17.95 -5.37 -12.99
CA THR A 83 19.12 -6.23 -13.19
C THR A 83 19.92 -5.61 -14.33
N SER A 84 21.17 -5.29 -14.06
CA SER A 84 22.15 -4.81 -15.05
C SER A 84 22.48 -5.86 -16.11
N ASP A 85 22.01 -7.10 -15.96
CA ASP A 85 22.12 -8.15 -16.97
C ASP A 85 20.88 -8.20 -17.86
N SER A 86 21.07 -7.80 -19.11
CA SER A 86 20.06 -7.65 -20.17
C SER A 86 19.39 -8.96 -20.61
N ASN A 87 19.72 -10.12 -20.03
CA ASN A 87 19.34 -11.42 -20.60
C ASN A 87 18.54 -12.37 -19.67
N LYS A 88 18.00 -11.89 -18.54
CA LYS A 88 17.10 -12.70 -17.70
C LYS A 88 15.90 -11.90 -17.19
N VAL A 89 15.11 -11.34 -18.10
CA VAL A 89 13.82 -10.72 -17.77
C VAL A 89 12.76 -11.81 -17.64
N THR A 90 12.67 -12.44 -16.46
CA THR A 90 11.40 -13.04 -16.03
C THR A 90 10.60 -11.97 -15.30
N SER A 91 9.73 -11.33 -16.07
CA SER A 91 9.02 -10.06 -15.81
C SER A 91 8.20 -9.95 -14.51
N ARG A 92 8.08 -11.00 -13.68
CA ARG A 92 7.13 -11.00 -12.54
C ARG A 92 7.74 -10.97 -11.14
N ASP A 93 8.99 -11.39 -10.97
CA ASP A 93 9.57 -11.65 -9.64
C ASP A 93 10.63 -10.63 -9.19
N ASN A 94 10.99 -9.69 -10.06
CA ASN A 94 12.16 -8.83 -9.84
C ASN A 94 11.77 -7.43 -9.32
N THR A 95 10.98 -7.36 -8.24
CA THR A 95 10.81 -6.12 -7.45
C THR A 95 11.57 -6.32 -6.15
N SER A 96 12.66 -5.58 -5.95
CA SER A 96 13.33 -5.59 -4.64
C SER A 96 12.42 -4.91 -3.65
N LYS A 97 11.79 -5.72 -2.79
CA LYS A 97 10.95 -5.21 -1.71
C LYS A 97 11.76 -5.00 -0.44
N LYS A 98 12.96 -4.44 -0.57
CA LYS A 98 13.83 -4.12 0.56
C LYS A 98 13.23 -2.93 1.32
N ALA A 99 13.04 -3.08 2.63
CA ALA A 99 12.46 -2.08 3.51
C ALA A 99 13.36 -1.91 4.74
N GLY A 100 14.41 -1.13 4.55
CA GLY A 100 15.47 -0.88 5.53
C GLY A 100 16.15 -2.14 6.06
N CYS A 101 15.59 -2.69 7.13
CA CYS A 101 16.10 -3.81 7.93
C CYS A 101 15.78 -5.21 7.38
N GLY A 102 15.10 -5.32 6.23
CA GLY A 102 14.74 -6.62 5.69
C GLY A 102 14.13 -6.55 4.30
N THR A 103 13.57 -7.67 3.86
CA THR A 103 12.88 -7.80 2.57
C THR A 103 11.47 -8.32 2.76
N TRP A 104 10.49 -7.74 2.07
CA TRP A 104 9.13 -8.25 2.07
C TRP A 104 8.98 -9.45 1.11
N GLY A 105 8.81 -10.65 1.66
CA GLY A 105 8.53 -11.88 0.93
C GLY A 105 7.02 -12.10 0.70
N GLY A 106 6.65 -12.58 -0.49
CA GLY A 106 5.25 -12.89 -0.81
C GLY A 106 4.75 -14.16 -0.12
N LYS A 107 3.54 -14.11 0.45
CA LYS A 107 2.88 -15.26 1.10
C LYS A 107 1.64 -15.74 0.36
N THR A 108 0.90 -14.83 -0.27
CA THR A 108 -0.33 -15.17 -1.01
C THR A 108 -0.51 -14.27 -2.23
N ASN A 109 -1.30 -14.76 -3.19
CA ASN A 109 -1.84 -13.96 -4.29
C ASN A 109 -3.33 -14.30 -4.45
N ARG A 110 -4.20 -13.28 -4.32
CA ARG A 110 -5.65 -13.40 -4.51
C ARG A 110 -6.11 -12.38 -5.54
N LYS A 111 -6.87 -12.84 -6.53
CA LYS A 111 -7.57 -11.96 -7.48
C LYS A 111 -8.70 -11.22 -6.78
N ILE A 112 -8.80 -9.92 -7.05
CA ILE A 112 -9.92 -9.06 -6.65
C ILE A 112 -10.83 -8.92 -7.86
N MET A 113 -12.12 -9.15 -7.67
CA MET A 113 -13.13 -9.00 -8.71
C MET A 113 -14.09 -7.86 -8.36
N ASP A 114 -14.65 -7.20 -9.39
CA ASP A 114 -15.80 -6.31 -9.23
C ASP A 114 -17.11 -7.10 -9.08
N ARG A 115 -18.23 -6.38 -8.96
CA ARG A 115 -19.56 -6.99 -8.80
C ARG A 115 -20.02 -7.73 -10.05
N GLU A 116 -19.50 -7.33 -11.21
CA GLU A 116 -19.75 -7.93 -12.52
C GLU A 116 -18.91 -9.20 -12.75
N GLY A 117 -17.97 -9.52 -11.84
CA GLY A 117 -17.11 -10.70 -11.89
C GLY A 117 -15.82 -10.50 -12.70
N ASN A 118 -15.52 -9.27 -13.13
CA ASN A 118 -14.27 -8.97 -13.82
C ASN A 118 -13.13 -8.85 -12.82
N VAL A 119 -11.95 -9.35 -13.20
CA VAL A 119 -10.74 -9.20 -12.38
C VAL A 119 -10.21 -7.77 -12.50
N ILE A 120 -10.21 -7.04 -11.39
CA ILE A 120 -9.79 -5.62 -11.34
C ILE A 120 -8.46 -5.40 -10.62
N GLY A 121 -7.94 -6.40 -9.91
CA GLY A 121 -6.68 -6.26 -9.18
C GLY A 121 -6.20 -7.54 -8.50
N GLU A 122 -5.10 -7.41 -7.76
CA GLU A 122 -4.51 -8.48 -6.95
C GLU A 122 -4.25 -8.00 -5.54
N ARG A 123 -4.56 -8.84 -4.55
CA ARG A 123 -4.15 -8.68 -3.16
C ARG A 123 -3.03 -9.66 -2.85
N ARG A 124 -1.92 -9.16 -2.29
CA ARG A 124 -0.79 -9.98 -1.86
C ARG A 124 -0.50 -9.74 -0.39
N LEU A 125 -0.46 -10.81 0.41
CA LEU A 125 0.08 -10.75 1.76
C LEU A 125 1.59 -10.83 1.69
N LEU A 126 2.29 -9.88 2.31
CA LEU A 126 3.75 -9.88 2.40
C LEU A 126 4.17 -10.00 3.86
N GLY A 127 5.21 -10.80 4.13
CA GLY A 127 5.87 -10.84 5.45
C GLY A 127 7.26 -10.25 5.36
N LEU A 128 7.65 -9.43 6.33
CA LEU A 128 9.01 -8.93 6.43
C LEU A 128 9.93 -10.05 6.92
N GLN A 129 10.98 -10.33 6.16
CA GLN A 129 12.11 -11.17 6.55
C GLN A 129 13.27 -10.24 6.95
N PRO A 130 13.59 -10.10 8.24
CA PRO A 130 14.71 -9.27 8.69
C PRO A 130 16.04 -9.78 8.16
N PHE A 131 17.00 -8.89 7.93
CA PHE A 131 18.38 -9.30 7.76
C PHE A 131 18.90 -9.82 9.09
N VAL A 132 19.45 -11.04 9.09
CA VAL A 132 20.11 -11.60 10.27
C VAL A 132 21.37 -10.78 10.51
N THR A 133 21.54 -10.30 11.74
CA THR A 133 22.72 -9.54 12.19
C THR A 133 23.77 -10.50 12.72
#